data_AF-A0A1X1UX71-F1
#
_entry.id   AF-A0A1X1UX71-F1
#
_cell.length_a   1.000
_cell.length_b   1.000
_cell.length_c   1.000
_cell.angle_alpha   90.00
_cell.angle_beta   90.00
_cell.angle_gamma   90.00
#
_symmetry.space_group_name_H-M   'P 1'
#
loop_
_entity.id
_entity.type
_entity.pdbx_description
1 polymer ?
#
loop_
_entity_poly.entity_id
_entity_poly.type
_entity_poly.pdbx_seq_one_letter_code
_entity_poly.pdbx_strand_id
1 'polypeptide(L)'
;MDNDEGPSRTVLIAALVLAVGAIGAVLAIAVTRHSPQQPVAIAAVPAPQAQHPACRALLAALPQRLGDYQRAPTVAPTPAGAAAWRPDSDGEPVVLRCGVERPADFVVGSPIQVVDRVQWFEVRQDHRSTWYTVDRPVYVALTLPPGSGPTPIQQLSDLVDHAMPAVPISPAPSG
;
A
#
# COMPACT_ATOMS: atom_id res chain seq x y z
N MET A 1 56.05 30.08 15.48
CA MET A 1 55.80 29.28 16.70
C MET A 1 54.31 29.21 16.85
N ASP A 2 53.78 28.15 16.28
CA ASP A 2 52.36 27.85 16.19
C ASP A 2 51.82 27.58 17.60
N ASN A 3 50.87 28.40 18.03
CA ASN A 3 50.00 28.04 19.14
C ASN A 3 48.91 27.14 18.58
N ASP A 4 49.27 25.87 18.34
CA ASP A 4 48.32 24.80 18.14
C ASP A 4 47.73 24.45 19.52
N GLU A 5 46.91 25.35 20.05
CA GLU A 5 46.12 25.09 21.27
C GLU A 5 44.95 24.19 20.87
N GLY A 6 45.27 22.93 20.57
CA GLY A 6 44.29 21.90 20.28
C GLY A 6 43.33 21.73 21.46
N PRO A 7 42.04 21.41 21.22
CA PRO A 7 41.07 21.22 22.29
C PRO A 7 41.60 20.19 23.30
N SER A 8 41.56 20.53 24.59
CA SER A 8 42.05 19.63 25.63
C SER A 8 41.34 18.27 25.55
N ARG A 9 42.08 17.21 25.86
CA ARG A 9 41.59 15.83 25.73
C ARG A 9 40.26 15.58 26.46
N THR A 10 40.02 16.31 27.55
CA THR A 10 38.77 16.32 28.31
C THR A 10 37.59 16.90 27.51
N VAL A 11 37.80 17.99 26.76
CA VAL A 11 36.78 18.59 25.89
C VAL A 11 36.42 17.64 24.73
N LEU A 12 37.42 16.99 24.13
CA LEU A 12 37.20 16.01 23.06
C LEU A 12 36.40 14.78 23.56
N ILE A 13 36.73 14.26 24.74
CA ILE A 13 36.01 13.13 25.35
C ILE A 13 34.56 13.53 25.67
N ALA A 14 34.33 14.71 26.27
CA ALA A 14 32.99 15.18 26.59
C ALA A 14 32.12 15.36 25.35
N ALA A 15 32.67 15.95 24.28
CA ALA A 15 31.97 16.12 23.01
C ALA A 15 31.59 14.77 22.37
N LEU A 16 32.50 13.79 22.39
CA LEU A 16 32.24 12.45 21.88
C LEU A 16 31.12 11.74 22.64
N VAL A 17 31.14 11.80 23.98
CA VAL A 17 30.10 11.19 24.83
C VAL A 17 28.73 11.82 24.57
N LEU A 18 28.67 13.14 24.44
CA LEU A 18 27.43 13.85 24.10
C LEU A 18 26.91 13.46 22.71
N ALA A 19 27.78 13.38 21.71
CA ALA A 19 27.41 12.99 20.35
C ALA A 19 26.87 11.55 20.31
N VAL A 20 27.57 10.60 20.93
CA VAL A 20 27.13 9.20 21.00
C VAL A 20 25.83 9.06 21.79
N GLY A 21 25.68 9.80 22.90
CA GLY A 21 24.45 9.83 23.70
C GLY A 21 23.26 10.37 22.90
N ALA A 22 23.45 11.47 22.16
CA ALA A 22 22.41 12.05 21.32
C ALA A 22 21.99 11.10 20.18
N ILE A 23 22.95 10.45 19.51
CA ILE A 23 22.67 9.44 18.48
C ILE A 23 21.90 8.26 19.10
N GLY A 24 22.33 7.77 20.26
CA GLY A 24 21.64 6.71 20.99
C GLY A 24 20.19 7.07 21.34
N ALA A 25 19.96 8.30 21.80
CA ALA A 25 18.62 8.80 22.12
C ALA A 25 17.73 8.93 20.87
N VAL A 26 18.25 9.46 19.77
CA VAL A 26 17.51 9.58 18.50
C VAL A 26 17.13 8.20 17.95
N LEU A 27 18.07 7.24 17.97
CA LEU A 27 17.80 5.86 17.55
C LEU A 27 16.77 5.18 18.46
N ALA A 28 16.87 5.37 19.78
CA ALA A 28 15.89 4.82 20.72
C ALA A 28 14.48 5.37 20.46
N ILE A 29 14.35 6.68 20.20
CA ILE A 29 13.07 7.31 19.86
C ILE A 29 12.54 6.84 18.50
N ALA A 30 13.42 6.62 17.52
CA ALA A 30 13.02 6.10 16.20
C ALA A 30 12.49 4.66 16.29
N VAL A 31 13.09 3.83 17.15
CA VAL A 31 12.66 2.45 17.40
C VAL A 31 11.33 2.42 18.16
N THR A 32 11.12 3.26 19.17
CA THR A 32 9.87 3.27 19.94
C THR A 32 8.67 3.81 19.15
N ARG A 33 8.90 4.63 18.12
CA ARG A 33 7.83 5.06 17.19
C ARG A 33 7.34 3.95 16.25
N HIS A 34 8.10 2.88 16.05
CA HIS A 34 7.65 1.69 15.29
C HIS A 34 6.88 0.75 16.22
N SER A 35 5.68 1.14 16.66
CA SER A 35 4.76 0.16 17.23
C SER A 35 4.41 -0.87 16.15
N PRO A 36 4.65 -2.18 16.37
CA PRO A 36 4.34 -3.19 15.38
C PRO A 36 2.83 -3.16 15.08
N GLN A 37 2.47 -2.81 13.84
CA GLN A 37 1.07 -2.72 13.45
C GLN A 37 0.40 -4.10 13.61
N GLN A 38 -0.80 -4.10 14.20
CA GLN A 38 -1.58 -5.33 14.34
C GLN A 38 -1.85 -5.95 12.96
N PRO A 39 -1.60 -7.26 12.79
CA PRO A 39 -1.82 -7.93 11.51
C PRO A 39 -3.25 -7.79 11.00
N VAL A 40 -3.40 -7.52 9.70
CA VAL A 40 -4.72 -7.44 9.05
C VAL A 40 -5.18 -8.82 8.62
N ALA A 41 -6.36 -9.22 9.05
CA ALA A 41 -7.02 -10.42 8.55
C ALA A 41 -7.66 -10.14 7.19
N ILE A 42 -7.24 -10.88 6.17
CA ILE A 42 -7.75 -10.73 4.80
C ILE A 42 -8.57 -11.98 4.48
N ALA A 43 -9.89 -11.80 4.30
CA ALA A 43 -10.75 -12.88 3.86
C ALA A 43 -10.27 -13.43 2.49
N ALA A 44 -10.26 -14.76 2.37
CA ALA A 44 -9.94 -15.44 1.13
C ALA A 44 -11.08 -15.22 0.12
N VAL A 45 -10.73 -14.64 -1.02
CA VAL A 45 -11.61 -14.45 -2.18
C VAL A 45 -10.92 -15.15 -3.36
N PRO A 46 -11.66 -15.80 -4.28
CA PRO A 46 -11.06 -16.41 -5.46
C PRO A 46 -10.14 -15.44 -6.21
N ALA A 47 -8.87 -15.84 -6.30
CA ALA A 47 -7.82 -15.09 -6.99
C ALA A 47 -6.96 -16.04 -7.84
N PRO A 48 -7.54 -16.67 -8.88
CA PRO A 48 -6.85 -17.70 -9.68
C PRO A 48 -5.64 -17.14 -10.44
N GLN A 49 -5.56 -15.82 -10.62
CA GLN A 49 -4.44 -15.16 -11.30
C GLN A 49 -3.47 -14.48 -10.31
N ALA A 50 -3.56 -14.74 -9.02
CA ALA A 50 -2.73 -14.08 -8.00
C ALA A 50 -1.21 -14.26 -8.20
N GLN A 51 -0.78 -15.35 -8.84
CA GLN A 51 0.64 -15.62 -9.14
C GLN A 51 1.08 -15.10 -10.52
N HIS A 52 0.20 -14.42 -11.26
CA HIS A 52 0.53 -13.84 -12.56
C HIS A 52 1.72 -12.87 -12.45
N PRO A 53 2.62 -12.79 -13.46
CA PRO A 53 3.79 -11.90 -13.40
C PRO A 53 3.44 -10.44 -13.10
N ALA A 54 2.33 -9.94 -13.65
CA ALA A 54 1.82 -8.60 -13.37
C ALA A 54 1.55 -8.38 -11.87
N CYS A 55 0.91 -9.34 -11.19
CA CYS A 55 0.66 -9.24 -9.75
C CYS A 55 1.95 -9.25 -8.93
N ARG A 56 2.95 -10.06 -9.33
CA ARG A 56 4.25 -10.05 -8.66
C ARG A 56 4.95 -8.70 -8.82
N ALA A 57 4.92 -8.13 -10.03
CA ALA A 57 5.49 -6.81 -10.29
C ALA A 57 4.80 -5.71 -9.47
N LEU A 58 3.46 -5.69 -9.45
CA LEU A 58 2.69 -4.76 -8.64
C LEU A 58 3.03 -4.90 -7.15
N LEU A 59 2.93 -6.12 -6.60
CA LEU A 59 3.20 -6.38 -5.18
C LEU A 59 4.62 -5.96 -4.75
N ALA A 60 5.61 -6.17 -5.61
CA ALA A 60 6.99 -5.77 -5.35
C ALA A 60 7.19 -4.25 -5.34
N ALA A 61 6.36 -3.51 -6.09
CA ALA A 61 6.43 -2.06 -6.20
C ALA A 61 5.51 -1.33 -5.18
N LEU A 62 4.73 -2.06 -4.40
CA LEU A 62 3.77 -1.45 -3.47
C LEU A 62 4.47 -0.60 -2.39
N PRO A 63 3.96 0.60 -2.12
CA PRO A 63 4.61 1.52 -1.20
C PRO A 63 4.38 1.12 0.27
N GLN A 64 5.26 1.64 1.13
CA GLN A 64 5.09 1.56 2.58
C GLN A 64 3.96 2.45 3.09
N ARG A 65 3.62 3.52 2.37
CA ARG A 65 2.50 4.41 2.68
C ARG A 65 1.58 4.55 1.48
N LEU A 66 0.28 4.56 1.75
CA LEU A 66 -0.77 4.75 0.77
C LEU A 66 -1.72 5.81 1.33
N GLY A 67 -1.49 7.08 0.98
CA GLY A 67 -2.04 8.22 1.70
C GLY A 67 -1.68 8.19 3.19
N ASP A 68 -2.71 8.31 4.05
CA ASP A 68 -2.60 8.25 5.51
C ASP A 68 -2.59 6.81 6.06
N TYR A 69 -2.46 5.82 5.18
CA TYR A 69 -2.37 4.41 5.57
C TYR A 69 -0.93 3.91 5.50
N GLN A 70 -0.48 3.24 6.54
CA GLN A 70 0.83 2.59 6.63
C GLN A 70 0.69 1.09 6.33
N ARG A 71 1.64 0.53 5.57
CA ARG A 71 1.66 -0.88 5.19
C ARG A 71 1.74 -1.76 6.43
N ALA A 72 0.84 -2.73 6.52
CA ALA A 72 0.68 -3.60 7.68
C ALA A 72 1.01 -5.06 7.33
N PRO A 73 1.52 -5.85 8.29
CA PRO A 73 1.57 -7.29 8.14
C PRO A 73 0.14 -7.86 8.03
N THR A 74 0.01 -9.03 7.44
CA THR A 74 -1.26 -9.76 7.36
C THR A 74 -1.22 -11.00 8.25
N VAL A 75 -2.38 -11.47 8.71
CA VAL A 75 -2.47 -12.77 9.39
C VAL A 75 -2.02 -13.89 8.45
N ALA A 76 -1.23 -14.83 8.96
CA ALA A 76 -0.77 -15.99 8.21
C ALA A 76 -1.85 -17.09 8.12
N PRO A 77 -1.99 -17.79 6.98
CA PRO A 77 -1.25 -17.57 5.73
C PRO A 77 -1.77 -16.34 4.97
N THR A 78 -0.85 -15.51 4.48
CA THR A 78 -1.19 -14.37 3.61
C THR A 78 -1.78 -14.88 2.30
N PRO A 79 -2.99 -14.45 1.90
CA PRO A 79 -3.52 -14.78 0.58
C PRO A 79 -2.57 -14.29 -0.52
N ALA A 80 -2.33 -15.11 -1.53
CA ALA A 80 -1.50 -14.72 -2.65
C ALA A 80 -2.09 -13.48 -3.34
N GLY A 81 -1.24 -12.57 -3.83
CA GLY A 81 -1.70 -11.36 -4.50
C GLY A 81 -2.23 -10.28 -3.53
N ALA A 82 -2.18 -10.48 -2.21
CA ALA A 82 -2.79 -9.56 -1.25
C ALA A 82 -1.80 -8.66 -0.51
N ALA A 83 -2.26 -7.46 -0.17
CA ALA A 83 -1.57 -6.52 0.71
C ALA A 83 -2.59 -5.70 1.50
N ALA A 84 -2.17 -5.14 2.64
CA ALA A 84 -3.02 -4.26 3.44
C ALA A 84 -2.24 -3.09 4.02
N TRP A 85 -2.97 -2.00 4.26
CA TRP A 85 -2.48 -0.82 4.96
C TRP A 85 -3.48 -0.44 6.05
N ARG A 86 -2.99 -0.04 7.22
CA ARG A 86 -3.82 0.46 8.32
C ARG A 86 -3.71 1.98 8.41
N PRO A 87 -4.81 2.67 8.75
CA PRO A 87 -4.75 4.10 9.03
C PRO A 87 -3.86 4.36 10.25
N ASP A 88 -3.26 5.56 10.31
CA ASP A 88 -2.49 6.00 11.48
C ASP A 88 -3.39 6.18 12.73
N SER A 89 -4.67 6.46 12.54
CA SER A 89 -5.70 6.48 13.59
C SER A 89 -6.45 5.14 13.67
N ASP A 90 -7.29 4.96 14.69
CA ASP A 90 -8.22 3.84 14.71
C ASP A 90 -9.14 3.86 13.48
N GLY A 91 -9.26 2.71 12.80
CA GLY A 91 -10.06 2.59 11.59
C GLY A 91 -9.88 1.26 10.88
N GLU A 92 -10.73 1.03 9.87
CA GLU A 92 -10.67 -0.13 9.00
C GLU A 92 -9.47 -0.04 8.03
N PRO A 93 -8.86 -1.17 7.66
CA PRO A 93 -7.71 -1.18 6.75
C PRO A 93 -8.14 -1.01 5.29
N VAL A 94 -7.22 -0.46 4.48
CA VAL A 94 -7.27 -0.59 3.02
C VAL A 94 -6.69 -1.94 2.63
N VAL A 95 -7.38 -2.67 1.76
CA VAL A 95 -6.96 -4.01 1.31
C VAL A 95 -6.88 -4.08 -0.19
N LEU A 96 -5.74 -4.57 -0.70
CA LEU A 96 -5.51 -4.86 -2.10
C LEU A 96 -5.50 -6.37 -2.34
N ARG A 97 -6.13 -6.81 -3.42
CA ARG A 97 -6.04 -8.18 -3.95
C ARG A 97 -5.82 -8.14 -5.45
N CYS A 98 -4.71 -8.70 -5.92
CA CYS A 98 -4.41 -8.82 -7.35
C CYS A 98 -4.75 -10.21 -7.88
N GLY A 99 -5.23 -10.27 -9.12
CA GLY A 99 -5.53 -11.53 -9.81
C GLY A 99 -6.85 -12.16 -9.37
N VAL A 100 -7.79 -11.34 -8.89
CA VAL A 100 -9.15 -11.76 -8.56
C VAL A 100 -9.93 -12.13 -9.84
N GLU A 101 -11.03 -12.86 -9.67
CA GLU A 101 -11.97 -13.08 -10.76
C GLU A 101 -12.63 -11.77 -11.22
N ARG A 102 -13.14 -11.76 -12.46
CA ARG A 102 -13.93 -10.64 -12.97
C ARG A 102 -15.15 -10.42 -12.06
N PRO A 103 -15.42 -9.19 -11.60
CA PRO A 103 -16.61 -8.91 -10.82
C PRO A 103 -17.88 -9.33 -11.56
N ALA A 104 -18.80 -10.02 -10.89
CA ALA A 104 -20.02 -10.52 -11.50
C ALA A 104 -20.84 -9.41 -12.16
N ASP A 105 -20.90 -8.26 -11.48
CA ASP A 105 -21.65 -7.08 -11.91
C ASP A 105 -20.94 -6.25 -12.99
N PHE A 106 -19.69 -6.59 -13.36
CA PHE A 106 -18.99 -5.94 -14.47
C PHE A 106 -19.49 -6.50 -15.82
N VAL A 107 -20.61 -5.94 -16.27
CA VAL A 107 -21.31 -6.27 -17.53
C VAL A 107 -21.28 -5.10 -18.52
N VAL A 108 -21.67 -5.33 -19.77
CA VAL A 108 -21.78 -4.28 -20.80
C VAL A 108 -22.67 -3.15 -20.28
N GLY A 109 -22.19 -1.91 -20.40
CA GLY A 109 -22.89 -0.72 -19.90
C GLY A 109 -22.60 -0.37 -18.44
N SER A 110 -21.79 -1.17 -17.73
CA SER A 110 -21.37 -0.84 -16.35
C SER A 110 -20.64 0.50 -16.29
N PRO A 111 -20.93 1.36 -15.30
CA PRO A 111 -20.23 2.61 -15.13
C PRO A 111 -18.77 2.35 -14.73
N ILE A 112 -17.85 3.07 -15.37
CA ILE A 112 -16.42 3.01 -15.13
C ILE A 112 -15.87 4.41 -14.88
N GLN A 113 -14.88 4.51 -14.00
CA GLN A 113 -14.22 5.76 -13.65
C GLN A 113 -12.74 5.68 -14.00
N VAL A 114 -12.20 6.75 -14.57
CA VAL A 114 -10.77 6.84 -14.86
C VAL A 114 -10.09 7.59 -13.72
N VAL A 115 -9.08 6.96 -13.11
CA VAL A 115 -8.18 7.59 -12.13
C VAL A 115 -6.77 7.33 -12.64
N ASP A 116 -6.02 8.40 -12.90
CA ASP A 116 -4.61 8.35 -13.35
C ASP A 116 -4.33 7.30 -14.45
N ARG A 117 -5.14 7.33 -15.52
CA ARG A 117 -5.04 6.43 -16.71
C ARG A 117 -5.37 4.96 -16.45
N VAL A 118 -5.95 4.64 -15.30
CA VAL A 118 -6.51 3.33 -14.97
C VAL A 118 -8.03 3.41 -14.97
N GLN A 119 -8.70 2.44 -15.61
CA GLN A 119 -10.16 2.33 -15.58
C GLN A 119 -10.60 1.43 -14.43
N TRP A 120 -11.46 1.97 -13.58
CA TRP A 120 -11.97 1.32 -12.37
C TRP A 120 -13.48 1.10 -12.44
N PHE A 121 -13.90 -0.09 -12.06
CA PHE A 121 -15.30 -0.44 -11.80
C PHE A 121 -15.52 -0.49 -10.28
N GLU A 122 -16.54 0.23 -9.78
CA GLU A 122 -16.85 0.30 -8.35
C GLU A 122 -17.95 -0.71 -7.99
N VAL A 123 -17.70 -1.52 -6.97
CA VAL A 123 -18.73 -2.29 -6.26
C VAL A 123 -18.85 -1.77 -4.85
N ARG A 124 -20.03 -1.29 -4.48
CA ARG A 124 -20.31 -0.81 -3.12
C ARG A 124 -20.92 -1.94 -2.29
N GLN A 125 -20.37 -2.15 -1.10
CA GLN A 125 -20.87 -3.13 -0.14
C GLN A 125 -20.93 -2.47 1.23
N ASP A 126 -22.13 -2.35 1.78
CA ASP A 126 -22.40 -1.62 3.02
C ASP A 126 -21.83 -0.19 2.97
N HIS A 127 -20.89 0.12 3.87
CA HIS A 127 -20.20 1.39 3.94
C HIS A 127 -18.85 1.40 3.21
N ARG A 128 -18.43 0.29 2.60
CA ARG A 128 -17.14 0.17 1.90
C ARG A 128 -17.33 0.22 0.39
N SER A 129 -16.29 0.66 -0.32
CA SER A 129 -16.21 0.58 -1.78
C SER A 129 -15.07 -0.36 -2.18
N THR A 130 -15.29 -1.25 -3.14
CA THR A 130 -14.24 -2.05 -3.75
C THR A 130 -14.11 -1.67 -5.21
N TRP A 131 -12.93 -1.22 -5.59
CA TRP A 131 -12.59 -0.74 -6.91
C TRP A 131 -11.81 -1.81 -7.66
N TYR A 132 -12.26 -2.16 -8.86
CA TYR A 132 -11.63 -3.18 -9.69
C TYR A 132 -11.01 -2.55 -10.93
N THR A 133 -9.72 -2.78 -11.18
CA THR A 133 -9.12 -2.41 -12.46
C THR A 133 -9.70 -3.26 -13.57
N VAL A 134 -10.23 -2.67 -14.64
CA VAL A 134 -10.90 -3.42 -15.73
C VAL A 134 -10.16 -3.36 -17.05
N ASP A 135 -9.11 -2.55 -17.14
CA ASP A 135 -8.28 -2.33 -18.33
C ASP A 135 -6.83 -2.80 -18.12
N ARG A 136 -6.64 -3.83 -17.29
CA ARG A 136 -5.33 -4.45 -16.98
C ARG A 136 -5.40 -5.96 -17.25
N PRO A 137 -4.26 -6.63 -17.52
CA PRO A 137 -4.23 -8.06 -17.88
C PRO A 137 -4.75 -9.00 -16.79
N VAL A 138 -4.85 -8.51 -15.56
CA VAL A 138 -5.47 -9.19 -14.41
C VAL A 138 -6.30 -8.17 -13.63
N TYR A 139 -7.37 -8.61 -12.98
CA TYR A 139 -8.19 -7.74 -12.14
C TYR A 139 -7.50 -7.49 -10.80
N VAL A 140 -7.37 -6.23 -10.41
CA VAL A 140 -6.90 -5.80 -9.09
C VAL A 140 -8.06 -5.17 -8.36
N ALA A 141 -8.39 -5.70 -7.18
CA ALA A 141 -9.39 -5.16 -6.28
C ALA A 141 -8.73 -4.33 -5.18
N LEU A 142 -9.19 -3.09 -5.01
CA LEU A 142 -8.83 -2.18 -3.92
C LEU A 142 -10.08 -1.89 -3.08
N THR A 143 -10.14 -2.42 -1.86
CA THR A 143 -11.21 -2.12 -0.91
C THR A 143 -10.83 -0.91 -0.07
N LEU A 144 -11.64 0.14 -0.15
CA LEU A 144 -11.52 1.38 0.60
C LEU A 144 -12.64 1.49 1.64
N PRO A 145 -12.30 1.65 2.94
CA PRO A 145 -13.27 1.97 3.97
C PRO A 145 -13.82 3.41 3.83
N PRO A 146 -14.89 3.76 4.59
CA PRO A 146 -15.35 5.13 4.69
C PRO A 146 -14.22 6.09 5.06
N GLY A 147 -14.21 7.27 4.43
CA GLY A 147 -13.27 8.33 4.79
C GLY A 147 -11.83 8.13 4.30
N SER A 148 -11.54 7.13 3.46
CA SER A 148 -10.19 6.96 2.88
C SER A 148 -9.70 8.11 2.01
N GLY A 149 -10.61 8.97 1.53
CA GLY A 149 -10.28 10.01 0.56
C GLY A 149 -9.84 9.45 -0.80
N PRO A 150 -9.47 10.32 -1.75
CA PRO A 150 -9.06 9.90 -3.10
C PRO A 150 -7.60 9.44 -3.18
N THR A 151 -6.75 9.87 -2.24
CA THR A 151 -5.29 9.66 -2.31
C THR A 151 -4.88 8.19 -2.47
N PRO A 152 -5.47 7.21 -1.74
CA PRO A 152 -5.07 5.81 -1.89
C PRO A 152 -5.31 5.25 -3.30
N ILE A 153 -6.46 5.56 -3.92
CA ILE A 153 -6.76 5.07 -5.27
C ILE A 153 -5.93 5.79 -6.33
N GLN A 154 -5.62 7.07 -6.16
CA GLN A 154 -4.74 7.82 -7.06
C GLN A 154 -3.32 7.24 -7.08
N GLN A 155 -2.71 7.11 -5.90
CA GLN A 155 -1.37 6.54 -5.77
C GLN A 155 -1.28 5.09 -6.28
N LEU A 156 -2.31 4.28 -6.01
CA LEU A 156 -2.34 2.93 -6.55
C LEU A 156 -2.54 2.91 -8.07
N SER A 157 -3.32 3.85 -8.61
CA SER A 157 -3.55 3.95 -10.06
C SER A 157 -2.26 4.24 -10.81
N ASP A 158 -1.48 5.21 -10.33
CA ASP A 158 -0.14 5.48 -10.86
C ASP A 158 0.75 4.23 -10.84
N LEU A 159 0.75 3.49 -9.74
CA LEU A 159 1.55 2.27 -9.63
C LEU A 159 1.09 1.17 -10.61
N VAL A 160 -0.21 0.98 -10.72
CA VAL A 160 -0.82 -0.02 -11.63
C VAL A 160 -0.50 0.32 -13.08
N ASP A 161 -0.56 1.60 -13.46
CA ASP A 161 -0.19 2.06 -14.79
C ASP A 161 1.28 1.79 -15.12
N HIS A 162 2.20 2.00 -14.18
CA HIS A 162 3.62 1.67 -14.38
C HIS A 162 3.91 0.17 -14.39
N ALA A 163 3.21 -0.61 -13.56
CA ALA A 163 3.47 -2.03 -13.37
C ALA A 163 2.81 -2.92 -14.43
N MET A 164 1.73 -2.45 -15.07
CA MET A 164 0.90 -3.26 -15.95
C MET A 164 0.45 -2.49 -17.19
N PRO A 165 0.60 -3.06 -18.39
CA PRO A 165 0.11 -2.42 -19.60
C PRO A 165 -1.42 -2.35 -19.59
N ALA A 166 -1.96 -1.30 -20.20
CA ALA A 166 -3.37 -1.22 -20.49
C ALA A 166 -3.78 -2.27 -21.54
N VAL A 167 -4.95 -2.88 -21.37
CA VAL A 167 -5.58 -3.81 -22.32
C VAL A 167 -7.04 -3.41 -22.56
N PRO A 168 -7.66 -3.81 -23.69
CA PRO A 168 -9.09 -3.60 -23.88
C PRO A 168 -9.92 -4.22 -22.74
N ILE A 169 -10.94 -3.49 -22.29
CA ILE A 169 -11.86 -3.98 -21.26
C ILE A 169 -12.66 -5.19 -21.76
N SER A 170 -13.00 -6.11 -20.86
CA SER A 170 -13.75 -7.34 -21.19
C SER A 170 -14.93 -7.56 -20.21
N PRO A 171 -16.01 -6.77 -20.33
CA PRO A 171 -17.21 -6.98 -19.53
C PRO A 171 -17.99 -8.24 -19.97
N ALA A 172 -18.80 -8.82 -19.08
CA ALA A 172 -19.77 -9.83 -19.51
C ALA A 172 -20.91 -9.22 -20.34
N PRO A 173 -21.61 -10.01 -21.15
CA PRO A 173 -22.87 -9.58 -21.76
C PRO A 173 -23.85 -9.01 -20.72
N SER A 174 -24.59 -7.97 -21.09
CA SER A 174 -25.79 -7.57 -20.34
C SER A 174 -26.85 -8.65 -20.55
N GLY A 175 -27.47 -9.12 -19.45
CA GLY A 175 -28.57 -10.08 -19.51
C GLY A 175 -29.80 -9.55 -20.23
#